data_AF-A0A1B6I167-F1
#
_entry.id   AF-A0A1B6I167-F1
#
_cell.length_a   1.000
_cell.length_b   1.000
_cell.length_c   1.000
_cell.angle_alpha   90.00
_cell.angle_beta   90.00
_cell.angle_gamma   90.00
#
_symmetry.space_group_name_H-M   'P 1'
#
loop_
_entity.id
_entity.type
_entity.pdbx_description
1 polymer ?
#
loop_
_entity_poly.entity_id
_entity_poly.type
_entity_poly.pdbx_seq_one_letter_code
_entity_poly.pdbx_strand_id
1 'polypeptide(L)'
;MGHWTNGIKRVRLRTVTISVIVTSLVLLVYQIMISYKITSVEMEEMRSAKVEVLDVKIAKFSSTSPKSEIDIMPKIPTFKGTLLKDKNYIPNVNGKIFCAMDSIEIDMSRINDDYCDCPTDGMDEPGTNACVNGRFFCNYQADLRNRPKSIPSSRVNDGVCDCCDGSDEWNGFQLPNRLADDIQKSLGRFQSPCSYHC
;
A
#
# COMPACT_ATOMS: atom_id res chain seq x y z
N MET A 1 17.44 37.14 -67.22
CA MET A 1 16.94 37.77 -65.97
C MET A 1 16.83 36.75 -64.82
N GLY A 2 17.91 36.06 -64.43
CA GLY A 2 17.83 34.91 -63.50
C GLY A 2 18.80 34.91 -62.30
N HIS A 3 19.71 35.88 -62.18
CA HIS A 3 20.74 35.87 -61.12
C HIS A 3 20.35 36.63 -59.84
N TRP A 4 19.34 37.50 -59.89
CA TRP A 4 18.92 38.32 -58.73
C TRP A 4 17.89 37.63 -57.81
N THR A 5 17.14 36.65 -58.31
CA THR A 5 16.06 35.97 -57.56
C THR A 5 16.58 34.94 -56.54
N ASN A 6 17.79 34.42 -56.74
CA ASN A 6 18.38 33.38 -55.89
C ASN A 6 18.99 33.94 -54.60
N GLY A 7 19.50 35.18 -54.62
CA GLY A 7 20.00 35.87 -53.42
C GLY A 7 18.88 36.22 -52.46
N ILE A 8 17.75 36.71 -52.97
CA ILE A 8 16.57 37.08 -52.18
C ILE A 8 15.94 35.85 -51.51
N LYS A 9 15.83 34.72 -52.24
CA LYS A 9 15.33 33.44 -51.68
C LYS A 9 16.25 32.89 -50.59
N ARG A 10 17.58 33.00 -50.76
CA ARG A 10 18.58 32.53 -49.79
C ARG A 10 18.62 33.40 -48.53
N VAL A 11 18.46 34.71 -48.67
CA VAL A 11 18.33 35.65 -47.52
C VAL A 11 17.03 35.40 -46.77
N ARG A 12 15.90 35.23 -47.49
CA ARG A 12 14.59 34.92 -46.90
C ARG A 12 14.56 33.56 -46.18
N LEU A 13 15.27 32.56 -46.70
CA LEU A 13 15.41 31.26 -46.03
C LEU A 13 16.26 31.39 -44.76
N ARG A 14 17.36 32.14 -44.80
CA ARG A 14 18.23 32.39 -43.63
C ARG A 14 17.49 33.16 -42.53
N THR A 15 16.72 34.18 -42.88
CA THR A 15 15.93 34.94 -41.90
C THR A 15 14.83 34.08 -41.27
N VAL A 16 14.17 33.22 -42.06
CA VAL A 16 13.19 32.26 -41.53
C VAL A 16 13.85 31.24 -40.60
N THR A 17 15.01 30.67 -40.96
CA THR A 17 15.71 29.72 -40.08
C THR A 17 16.17 30.35 -38.77
N ILE A 18 16.67 31.59 -38.81
CA ILE A 18 17.07 32.33 -37.60
C ILE A 18 15.83 32.61 -36.74
N SER A 19 14.72 33.02 -37.35
CA SER A 19 13.46 33.26 -36.63
C SER A 19 12.97 32.00 -35.91
N VAL A 20 13.00 30.83 -36.55
CA VAL A 20 12.58 29.56 -35.94
C VAL A 20 13.48 29.23 -34.75
N ILE A 21 14.80 29.32 -34.90
CA ILE A 21 15.76 29.04 -33.82
C ILE A 21 15.52 29.99 -32.63
N VAL A 22 15.34 31.29 -32.89
CA VAL A 22 15.06 32.28 -31.83
C VAL A 22 13.74 31.96 -31.13
N THR A 23 12.68 31.64 -31.86
CA THR A 23 11.39 31.25 -31.25
C THR A 23 11.50 29.98 -30.42
N SER A 24 12.25 28.97 -30.88
CA SER A 24 12.49 27.74 -30.13
C SER A 24 13.28 27.98 -28.85
N LEU A 25 14.31 28.84 -28.88
CA LEU A 25 15.08 29.20 -27.68
C LEU A 25 14.24 29.95 -26.66
N VAL A 26 13.39 30.87 -27.09
CA VAL A 26 12.45 31.59 -26.21
C VAL A 26 11.48 30.62 -25.54
N LEU A 27 10.92 29.67 -26.29
CA LEU A 27 10.04 28.64 -25.73
C LEU A 27 10.76 27.73 -24.73
N LEU A 28 12.00 27.32 -25.01
CA LEU A 28 12.79 26.51 -24.08
C LEU A 28 13.09 27.26 -22.77
N VAL A 29 13.48 28.54 -22.85
CA VAL A 29 13.70 29.37 -21.65
C VAL A 29 12.40 29.51 -20.86
N TYR A 30 11.26 29.71 -21.54
CA TYR A 30 9.96 29.81 -20.87
C TYR A 30 9.57 28.52 -20.16
N GLN A 31 9.79 27.35 -20.77
CA GLN A 31 9.55 26.05 -20.14
C GLN A 31 10.45 25.86 -18.89
N ILE A 32 11.73 26.22 -18.98
CA ILE A 32 12.66 26.15 -17.83
C ILE A 32 12.21 27.06 -16.68
N MET A 33 11.76 28.29 -17.00
CA MET A 33 11.24 29.22 -15.99
C MET A 33 9.97 28.70 -15.31
N ILE A 34 9.07 28.07 -16.07
CA ILE A 34 7.87 27.42 -15.50
C ILE A 34 8.28 26.26 -14.60
N SER A 35 9.16 25.36 -15.04
CA SER A 35 9.61 24.23 -14.24
C SER A 35 10.25 24.70 -12.93
N TYR A 36 11.14 25.70 -12.98
CA TYR A 36 11.75 26.28 -11.77
C TYR A 36 10.70 26.87 -10.82
N LYS A 37 9.69 27.57 -11.37
CA LYS A 37 8.61 28.13 -10.58
C LYS A 37 7.76 27.04 -9.90
N ILE A 38 7.41 25.96 -10.62
CA ILE A 38 6.67 24.82 -10.07
C ILE A 38 7.45 24.18 -8.92
N THR A 39 8.74 23.91 -9.09
CA THR A 39 9.59 23.35 -8.03
C THR A 39 9.74 24.31 -6.84
N SER A 40 9.80 25.63 -7.08
CA SER A 40 9.84 26.62 -6.00
C SER A 40 8.52 26.68 -5.21
N VAL A 41 7.38 26.48 -5.89
CA VAL A 41 6.06 26.43 -5.25
C VAL A 41 5.89 25.16 -4.40
N GLU A 42 6.34 24.00 -4.87
CA GLU A 42 6.37 22.76 -4.07
C GLU A 42 7.20 22.92 -2.77
N MET A 43 8.33 23.63 -2.85
CA MET A 43 9.19 23.91 -1.70
C MET A 43 8.56 24.90 -0.71
N GLU A 44 7.72 25.82 -1.17
CA GLU A 44 7.06 26.82 -0.34
C GLU A 44 5.77 26.26 0.31
N GLU A 45 5.04 25.38 -0.38
CA GLU A 45 3.89 24.64 0.15
C GLU A 45 4.31 23.65 1.26
N MET A 46 5.45 22.96 1.09
CA MET A 46 6.07 22.16 2.15
C MET A 46 6.56 22.99 3.36
N ARG A 47 6.83 24.29 3.18
CA ARG A 47 7.26 25.18 4.27
C ARG A 47 6.07 25.71 5.07
N SER A 48 4.94 26.01 4.42
CA SER A 48 3.70 26.40 5.11
C SER A 48 3.05 25.23 5.85
N ALA A 49 3.09 24.00 5.31
CA ALA A 49 2.58 22.81 6.00
C ALA A 49 3.33 22.47 7.30
N LYS A 50 4.56 22.99 7.49
CA LYS A 50 5.38 22.76 8.70
C LYS A 50 5.07 23.71 9.85
N VAL A 51 4.32 24.80 9.61
CA VAL A 51 4.11 25.88 10.60
C VAL A 51 2.78 25.72 11.36
N GLU A 52 1.85 24.87 10.92
CA GLU A 52 0.58 24.61 11.63
C GLU A 52 0.65 23.44 12.63
N VAL A 53 1.85 23.03 13.07
CA VAL A 53 2.04 21.96 14.08
C VAL A 53 2.50 22.50 15.45
N LEU A 54 2.66 23.81 15.61
CA LEU A 54 2.89 24.44 16.92
C LEU A 54 1.67 25.29 17.31
N ASP A 55 0.66 24.64 17.89
CA ASP A 55 -0.17 25.17 18.99
C ASP A 55 -1.42 24.30 19.24
N VAL A 56 -1.25 22.98 19.38
CA VAL A 56 -2.28 22.17 20.06
C VAL A 56 -2.16 22.41 21.56
N LYS A 57 -2.97 23.35 22.05
CA LYS A 57 -3.27 23.55 23.48
C LYS A 57 -3.63 22.21 24.10
N ILE A 58 -2.72 21.69 24.92
CA ILE A 58 -2.95 20.55 25.80
C ILE A 58 -4.05 20.95 26.80
N ALA A 59 -5.28 20.53 26.52
CA ALA A 59 -6.38 20.59 27.46
C ALA A 59 -6.94 19.19 27.69
N LYS A 60 -6.49 18.60 28.81
CA LYS A 60 -7.18 17.60 29.63
C LYS A 60 -7.46 16.23 28.98
N PHE A 61 -6.45 15.36 28.99
CA PHE A 61 -6.66 14.01 29.48
C PHE A 61 -5.71 13.78 30.65
N SER A 62 -6.27 13.90 31.85
CA SER A 62 -5.57 13.77 33.12
C SER A 62 -5.01 12.36 33.25
N SER A 63 -3.70 12.24 33.11
CA SER A 63 -2.94 11.11 33.61
C SER A 63 -3.00 11.09 35.14
N THR A 64 -3.32 9.94 35.72
CA THR A 64 -2.67 9.53 36.96
C THR A 64 -1.60 8.53 36.56
N SER A 65 -0.37 9.03 36.46
CA SER A 65 0.89 8.27 36.36
C SER A 65 1.24 7.67 37.74
N PRO A 66 2.30 6.83 37.96
CA PRO A 66 3.53 6.78 37.16
C PRO A 66 4.36 5.46 37.11
N LYS A 67 5.36 5.50 36.20
CA LYS A 67 6.69 4.84 36.18
C LYS A 67 6.90 3.60 35.28
N SER A 68 7.27 3.84 34.02
CA SER A 68 8.65 3.63 33.53
C SER A 68 8.83 4.23 32.13
N GLU A 69 9.91 4.95 31.92
CA GLU A 69 10.31 5.55 30.65
C GLU A 69 10.97 4.47 29.77
N ILE A 70 10.43 4.21 28.56
CA ILE A 70 11.07 3.77 27.29
C ILE A 70 9.97 3.29 26.29
N ASP A 71 10.14 3.69 25.02
CA ASP A 71 9.39 3.36 23.79
C ASP A 71 8.07 4.10 23.49
N ILE A 72 8.18 5.38 23.10
CA ILE A 72 7.23 5.96 22.12
C ILE A 72 7.68 5.51 20.72
N MET A 73 7.59 4.21 20.46
CA MET A 73 7.54 3.71 19.09
C MET A 73 6.06 3.60 18.75
N PRO A 74 5.56 4.19 17.65
CA PRO A 74 4.16 4.01 17.26
C PRO A 74 3.91 2.50 17.17
N LYS A 75 3.02 1.98 18.02
CA LYS A 75 2.71 0.56 18.05
C LYS A 75 2.06 0.22 16.71
N ILE A 76 2.83 -0.40 15.82
CA ILE A 76 2.35 -0.78 14.48
C ILE A 76 1.16 -1.73 14.68
N PRO A 77 -0.03 -1.37 14.15
CA PRO A 77 -1.19 -2.24 14.26
C PRO A 77 -0.87 -3.55 13.53
N THR A 78 -1.19 -4.68 14.17
CA THR A 78 -1.01 -6.00 13.56
C THR A 78 -2.41 -6.53 13.26
N PHE A 79 -2.70 -6.70 11.97
CA PHE A 79 -3.96 -7.25 11.51
C PHE A 79 -3.84 -8.75 11.34
N LYS A 80 -4.98 -9.44 11.45
CA LYS A 80 -5.04 -10.86 11.14
C LYS A 80 -4.60 -11.07 9.69
N GLY A 81 -3.82 -12.12 9.45
CA GLY A 81 -3.31 -12.46 8.13
C GLY A 81 -2.20 -11.54 7.60
N THR A 82 -1.64 -10.65 8.43
CA THR A 82 -0.48 -9.82 8.08
C THR A 82 0.82 -10.36 8.67
N LEU A 83 1.95 -9.94 8.11
CA LEU A 83 3.25 -10.14 8.75
C LEU A 83 3.37 -9.28 10.01
N LEU A 84 4.14 -9.76 10.99
CA LEU A 84 4.48 -8.96 12.17
C LEU A 84 5.14 -7.64 11.74
N LYS A 85 4.56 -6.52 12.21
CA LYS A 85 5.06 -5.15 11.93
C LYS A 85 5.07 -4.78 10.44
N ASP A 86 4.10 -5.24 9.67
CA ASP A 86 3.92 -4.82 8.30
C ASP A 86 3.65 -3.30 8.23
N LYS A 87 4.53 -2.58 7.52
CA LYS A 87 4.49 -1.11 7.41
C LYS A 87 3.40 -0.63 6.47
N ASN A 88 2.88 -1.50 5.60
CA ASN A 88 1.82 -1.14 4.66
C ASN A 88 0.54 -0.71 5.38
N TYR A 89 0.34 -1.15 6.63
CA TYR A 89 -0.84 -0.84 7.44
C TYR A 89 -0.62 0.31 8.44
N ILE A 90 0.39 1.15 8.22
CA ILE A 90 0.57 2.36 9.00
C ILE A 90 -0.30 3.46 8.37
N PRO A 91 -1.36 3.94 9.05
CA PRO A 91 -2.21 4.97 8.49
C PRO A 91 -1.46 6.32 8.42
N ASN A 92 -1.85 7.13 7.44
CA ASN A 92 -1.42 8.52 7.35
C ASN A 92 -2.09 9.39 8.44
N VAL A 93 -1.77 10.69 8.45
CA VAL A 93 -2.31 11.66 9.44
C VAL A 93 -3.84 11.78 9.41
N ASN A 94 -4.48 11.39 8.30
CA ASN A 94 -5.92 11.40 8.13
C ASN A 94 -6.57 10.05 8.49
N GLY A 95 -5.81 9.08 8.98
CA GLY A 95 -6.32 7.75 9.31
C GLY A 95 -6.55 6.85 8.09
N LYS A 96 -5.92 7.14 6.95
CA LYS A 96 -6.05 6.37 5.70
C LYS A 96 -4.83 5.50 5.42
N ILE A 97 -5.05 4.35 4.79
CA ILE A 97 -4.03 3.44 4.25
C ILE A 97 -3.95 3.60 2.73
N PHE A 98 -2.76 3.42 2.18
CA PHE A 98 -2.52 3.51 0.74
C PHE A 98 -2.41 2.11 0.10
N CYS A 99 -3.34 1.78 -0.81
CA CYS A 99 -3.23 0.61 -1.69
C CYS A 99 -2.20 0.90 -2.78
N ALA A 100 -0.97 0.42 -2.62
CA ALA A 100 0.13 0.81 -3.52
C ALA A 100 -0.07 0.40 -4.99
N MET A 101 -0.67 -0.76 -5.23
CA MET A 101 -0.86 -1.28 -6.59
C MET A 101 -2.02 -0.59 -7.33
N ASP A 102 -3.04 -0.14 -6.60
CA ASP A 102 -4.20 0.55 -7.14
C ASP A 102 -4.06 2.09 -7.11
N SER A 103 -3.05 2.61 -6.40
CA SER A 103 -2.80 4.05 -6.22
C SER A 103 -3.99 4.81 -5.61
N ILE A 104 -4.67 4.19 -4.64
CA ILE A 104 -5.82 4.76 -3.92
C ILE A 104 -5.57 4.79 -2.41
N GLU A 105 -6.28 5.70 -1.72
CA GLU A 105 -6.31 5.73 -0.25
C GLU A 105 -7.68 5.28 0.27
N ILE A 106 -7.67 4.39 1.25
CA ILE A 106 -8.86 3.85 1.91
C ILE A 106 -8.82 4.17 3.40
N ASP A 107 -9.98 4.26 4.05
CA ASP A 107 -10.04 4.46 5.50
C ASP A 107 -9.56 3.20 6.24
N MET A 108 -8.89 3.36 7.38
CA MET A 108 -8.40 2.23 8.19
C MET A 108 -9.50 1.20 8.53
N SER A 109 -10.76 1.65 8.61
CA SER A 109 -11.91 0.80 8.90
C SER A 109 -12.24 -0.19 7.78
N ARG A 110 -11.66 -0.02 6.60
CA ARG A 110 -11.80 -0.91 5.45
C ARG A 110 -10.92 -2.14 5.52
N ILE A 111 -9.98 -2.19 6.47
CA ILE A 111 -9.11 -3.36 6.61
C ILE A 111 -9.89 -4.52 7.23
N ASN A 112 -9.97 -5.64 6.53
CA ASN A 112 -10.72 -6.85 6.91
C ASN A 112 -12.21 -6.54 7.17
N ASP A 113 -12.84 -5.77 6.30
CA ASP A 113 -14.28 -5.46 6.37
C ASP A 113 -15.15 -6.38 5.49
N ASP A 114 -14.55 -7.46 4.96
CA ASP A 114 -15.16 -8.43 4.03
C ASP A 114 -15.55 -7.81 2.67
N TYR A 115 -14.98 -6.65 2.31
CA TYR A 115 -15.13 -6.02 1.00
C TYR A 115 -13.77 -5.73 0.38
N CYS A 116 -13.64 -5.92 -0.94
CA CYS A 116 -12.36 -5.74 -1.64
C CYS A 116 -12.25 -4.34 -2.25
N ASP A 117 -11.64 -3.41 -1.52
CA ASP A 117 -11.30 -2.06 -1.92
C ASP A 117 -9.97 -1.95 -2.68
N CYS A 118 -8.96 -2.80 -2.42
CA CYS A 118 -7.69 -2.86 -3.19
C CYS A 118 -7.68 -4.06 -4.18
N PRO A 119 -8.32 -4.01 -5.35
CA PRO A 119 -8.55 -5.19 -6.20
C PRO A 119 -7.28 -5.80 -6.81
N THR A 120 -6.19 -5.03 -6.94
CA THR A 120 -4.98 -5.52 -7.63
C THR A 120 -4.20 -6.51 -6.77
N ASP A 121 -4.03 -6.23 -5.47
CA ASP A 121 -3.25 -7.06 -4.55
C ASP A 121 -4.02 -7.55 -3.31
N GLY A 122 -5.24 -7.06 -3.09
CA GLY A 122 -6.08 -7.41 -1.94
C GLY A 122 -5.46 -7.02 -0.61
N MET A 123 -4.66 -5.95 -0.59
CA MET A 123 -3.94 -5.49 0.59
C MET A 123 -4.88 -5.13 1.75
N ASP A 124 -6.08 -4.67 1.47
CA ASP A 124 -7.08 -4.31 2.47
C ASP A 124 -7.69 -5.52 3.19
N GLU A 125 -7.65 -6.69 2.56
CA GLU A 125 -8.28 -7.91 3.08
C GLU A 125 -7.26 -9.02 3.40
N PRO A 126 -6.24 -8.79 4.26
CA PRO A 126 -5.22 -9.80 4.56
C PRO A 126 -5.76 -10.97 5.40
N GLY A 127 -6.84 -10.76 6.14
CA GLY A 127 -7.43 -11.65 7.13
C GLY A 127 -8.75 -12.28 6.72
N THR A 128 -9.27 -11.96 5.54
CA THR A 128 -10.55 -12.48 5.00
C THR A 128 -10.31 -13.13 3.64
N ASN A 129 -11.39 -13.60 3.00
CA ASN A 129 -11.37 -14.16 1.66
C ASN A 129 -12.01 -13.23 0.59
N ALA A 130 -12.21 -11.95 0.89
CA ALA A 130 -12.95 -11.03 0.03
C ALA A 130 -12.22 -10.63 -1.27
N CYS A 131 -10.88 -10.59 -1.27
CA CYS A 131 -10.08 -10.24 -2.45
C CYS A 131 -9.49 -11.47 -3.15
N VAL A 132 -9.77 -11.66 -4.45
CA VAL A 132 -9.28 -12.81 -5.25
C VAL A 132 -7.75 -12.91 -5.31
N ASN A 133 -7.06 -11.78 -5.38
CA ASN A 133 -5.59 -11.72 -5.42
C ASN A 133 -4.95 -11.60 -4.02
N GLY A 134 -5.77 -11.59 -2.98
CA GLY A 134 -5.34 -11.42 -1.59
C GLY A 134 -4.48 -12.57 -1.09
N ARG A 135 -3.70 -12.29 -0.04
CA ARG A 135 -2.82 -13.25 0.61
C ARG A 135 -3.00 -13.18 2.11
N PHE A 136 -3.12 -14.35 2.73
CA PHE A 136 -3.16 -14.50 4.18
C PHE A 136 -1.84 -15.05 4.68
N PHE A 137 -1.24 -14.40 5.67
CA PHE A 137 -0.04 -14.90 6.35
C PHE A 137 -0.41 -15.68 7.63
N CYS A 138 0.02 -16.94 7.71
CA CYS A 138 -0.16 -17.76 8.90
C CYS A 138 0.60 -17.15 10.10
N ASN A 139 0.03 -17.20 11.31
CA ASN A 139 0.66 -16.57 12.48
C ASN A 139 1.95 -17.27 12.91
N TYR A 140 1.98 -18.60 12.87
CA TYR A 140 3.10 -19.42 13.30
C TYR A 140 3.23 -20.69 12.46
N GLN A 141 4.43 -21.02 11.96
CA GLN A 141 4.69 -22.27 11.23
C GLN A 141 5.93 -22.98 11.77
N ALA A 142 5.71 -24.11 12.46
CA ALA A 142 6.76 -24.86 13.17
C ALA A 142 7.72 -25.54 12.19
N ASP A 143 7.16 -26.17 11.17
CA ASP A 143 7.86 -26.86 10.07
C ASP A 143 8.84 -25.93 9.32
N LEU A 144 8.48 -24.66 9.18
CA LEU A 144 9.28 -23.65 8.50
C LEU A 144 10.22 -22.87 9.40
N ARG A 145 10.44 -23.29 10.66
CA ARG A 145 11.27 -22.57 11.65
C ARG A 145 10.81 -21.10 11.81
N ASN A 146 9.51 -20.88 11.87
CA ASN A 146 8.87 -19.56 11.95
C ASN A 146 9.16 -18.63 10.77
N ARG A 147 9.52 -19.16 9.60
CA ARG A 147 9.48 -18.36 8.38
C ARG A 147 8.02 -18.09 7.99
N PRO A 148 7.72 -16.91 7.43
CA PRO A 148 6.37 -16.57 7.04
C PRO A 148 5.88 -17.51 5.92
N LYS A 149 4.70 -18.10 6.13
CA LYS A 149 3.95 -18.82 5.09
C LYS A 149 2.74 -17.97 4.73
N SER A 150 2.53 -17.83 3.42
CA SER A 150 1.30 -17.23 2.90
C SER A 150 0.47 -18.28 2.18
N ILE A 151 -0.84 -18.14 2.28
CA ILE A 151 -1.83 -18.90 1.52
C ILE A 151 -2.69 -17.91 0.71
N PRO A 152 -3.33 -18.36 -0.38
CA PRO A 152 -4.34 -17.54 -1.06
C PRO A 152 -5.49 -17.19 -0.11
N SER A 153 -6.01 -15.96 -0.21
CA SER A 153 -7.19 -15.50 0.54
C SER A 153 -8.40 -16.43 0.41
N SER A 154 -8.55 -17.09 -0.75
CA SER A 154 -9.64 -18.04 -1.00
C SER A 154 -9.68 -19.25 -0.05
N ARG A 155 -8.59 -19.48 0.69
CA ARG A 155 -8.46 -20.57 1.68
C ARG A 155 -8.69 -20.11 3.11
N VAL A 156 -9.00 -18.83 3.31
CA VAL A 156 -9.33 -18.31 4.63
C VAL A 156 -10.78 -18.65 4.94
N ASN A 157 -11.01 -19.29 6.08
CA ASN A 157 -12.32 -19.73 6.55
C ASN A 157 -13.08 -20.62 5.53
N ASP A 158 -12.37 -21.48 4.81
CA ASP A 158 -12.96 -22.41 3.83
C ASP A 158 -13.30 -23.80 4.44
N GLY A 159 -12.95 -24.00 5.71
CA GLY A 159 -13.18 -25.22 6.48
C GLY A 159 -12.04 -26.24 6.34
N VAL A 160 -10.94 -25.90 5.65
CA VAL A 160 -9.73 -26.71 5.49
C VAL A 160 -8.56 -26.01 6.18
N CYS A 161 -7.74 -26.77 6.89
CA CYS A 161 -6.57 -26.23 7.58
C CYS A 161 -5.37 -26.23 6.63
N ASP A 162 -5.02 -25.07 6.09
CA ASP A 162 -3.83 -24.84 5.28
C ASP A 162 -2.64 -24.29 6.09
N CYS A 163 -2.91 -23.55 7.17
CA CYS A 163 -1.90 -23.16 8.14
C CYS A 163 -1.72 -24.24 9.22
N CYS A 164 -0.47 -24.59 9.57
CA CYS A 164 -0.20 -25.56 10.64
C CYS A 164 -0.80 -25.20 12.01
N ASP A 165 -0.87 -23.91 12.30
CA ASP A 165 -1.43 -23.38 13.55
C ASP A 165 -2.94 -23.14 13.46
N GLY A 166 -3.56 -23.42 12.30
CA GLY A 166 -4.99 -23.23 12.04
C GLY A 166 -5.45 -21.78 12.02
N SER A 167 -4.51 -20.82 11.89
CA SER A 167 -4.83 -19.39 11.97
C SER A 167 -5.71 -18.86 10.85
N ASP A 168 -5.75 -19.59 9.73
CA ASP A 168 -6.61 -19.38 8.55
C ASP A 168 -8.09 -19.66 8.81
N GLU A 169 -8.43 -20.58 9.72
CA GLU A 169 -9.81 -20.98 10.05
C GLU A 169 -10.33 -20.30 11.34
N TRP A 170 -10.03 -19.02 11.51
CA TRP A 170 -10.26 -18.27 12.75
C TRP A 170 -11.73 -17.98 13.05
N ASN A 171 -12.60 -17.99 12.04
CA ASN A 171 -14.05 -17.80 12.24
C ASN A 171 -14.75 -19.08 12.70
N GLY A 172 -14.02 -20.19 12.81
CA GLY A 172 -14.55 -21.46 13.30
C GLY A 172 -15.61 -22.08 12.37
N PHE A 173 -15.60 -21.70 11.09
CA PHE A 173 -16.45 -22.33 10.08
C PHE A 173 -16.13 -23.83 10.03
N GLN A 174 -17.16 -24.66 9.99
CA GLN A 174 -17.03 -26.12 9.94
C GLN A 174 -17.83 -26.66 8.77
N LEU A 175 -17.20 -27.56 8.02
CA LEU A 175 -17.88 -28.25 6.92
C LEU A 175 -19.00 -29.14 7.49
N PRO A 176 -20.17 -29.22 6.83
CA PRO A 176 -21.30 -30.00 7.31
C PRO A 176 -20.99 -31.49 7.55
N ASN A 177 -20.07 -32.05 6.77
CA ASN A 177 -19.65 -33.46 6.84
C ASN A 177 -18.14 -33.53 7.09
N ARG A 178 -17.71 -33.21 8.31
CA ARG A 178 -16.31 -33.34 8.71
C ARG A 178 -15.89 -34.82 8.67
N LEU A 179 -14.80 -35.11 7.98
CA LEU A 179 -14.20 -36.44 7.88
C LEU A 179 -13.68 -36.89 9.26
N ALA A 180 -13.63 -38.19 9.49
CA ALA A 180 -12.99 -38.73 10.69
C ALA A 180 -11.47 -38.45 10.65
N ASP A 181 -10.85 -38.27 11.82
CA ASP A 181 -9.45 -37.82 11.92
C ASP A 181 -8.45 -38.82 11.33
N ASP A 182 -8.76 -40.11 11.36
CA ASP A 182 -7.97 -41.17 10.71
C ASP A 182 -7.99 -41.04 9.18
N ILE A 183 -9.15 -40.75 8.60
CA ILE A 183 -9.30 -40.48 7.17
C ILE A 183 -8.52 -39.21 6.81
N GLN A 184 -8.67 -38.12 7.57
CA GLN A 184 -7.92 -36.88 7.34
C GLN A 184 -6.41 -37.09 7.38
N LYS A 185 -5.90 -37.86 8.36
CA LYS A 185 -4.47 -38.24 8.44
C LYS A 185 -4.02 -39.04 7.21
N SER A 186 -4.85 -39.96 6.71
CA SER A 186 -4.53 -40.73 5.51
C SER A 186 -4.46 -39.88 4.24
N LEU A 187 -5.27 -38.81 4.18
CA LEU A 187 -5.31 -37.87 3.06
C LEU A 187 -4.26 -36.75 3.17
N GLY A 188 -3.69 -36.54 4.37
CA GLY A 188 -2.82 -35.39 4.65
C GLY A 188 -3.55 -34.04 4.50
N ARG A 189 -4.87 -34.02 4.68
CA ARG A 189 -5.70 -32.81 4.58
C ARG A 189 -6.62 -32.75 5.80
N PHE A 190 -6.50 -31.67 6.56
CA PHE A 190 -7.23 -31.48 7.80
C PHE A 190 -8.37 -30.47 7.60
N GLN A 191 -9.46 -30.66 8.33
CA GLN A 191 -10.66 -29.82 8.30
C GLN A 191 -10.85 -29.15 9.67
N SER A 192 -11.37 -27.93 9.63
CA SER A 192 -11.73 -27.15 10.82
C SER A 192 -12.69 -27.94 11.73
N PRO A 193 -12.55 -27.89 13.08
CA PRO A 193 -11.57 -27.09 13.82
C PRO A 193 -10.15 -27.63 13.68
N CYS A 194 -9.22 -26.71 13.41
CA CYS A 194 -7.83 -27.05 13.17
C CYS A 194 -7.13 -27.48 14.46
N SER A 195 -6.46 -28.61 14.38
CA SER A 195 -5.48 -29.03 15.38
C SER A 195 -4.10 -28.58 14.93
N TYR A 196 -3.19 -28.37 15.87
CA TYR A 196 -1.83 -27.93 15.59
C TYR A 196 -1.04 -29.06 14.88
N HIS A 197 -1.17 -29.11 13.56
CA HIS A 197 -0.66 -30.18 12.72
C HIS A 197 0.06 -29.58 11.50
N CYS A 198 1.36 -29.84 11.44
CA CYS A 198 2.16 -29.94 10.23
C CYS A 198 2.51 -31.44 10.07
#